data_AF-A0A832R763-F1
#
_entry.id   AF-A0A832R763-F1
#
_cell.length_a   1.000
_cell.length_b   1.000
_cell.length_c   1.000
_cell.angle_alpha   90.00
_cell.angle_beta   90.00
_cell.angle_gamma   90.00
#
_symmetry.space_group_name_H-M   'P 1'
#
loop_
_entity.id
_entity.type
_entity.pdbx_description
1 polymer ?
#
loop_
_entity_poly.entity_id
_entity_poly.type
_entity_poly.pdbx_seq_one_letter_code
_entity_poly.pdbx_strand_id
1 'polypeptide(L)'
;TGGESAIFFQHLRAAGFIAGDPSLTGVQALPQNPFGGLTGVTTQAINNGLNGTKLCMSNVSGAAAIALDTQLDDGNGATGRFRGTLGVGGANTPPATAALSGAYSEDNIYTICYRI
;
A
#
# COMPACT_ATOMS: atom_id res chain seq x y z
N THR A 1 6.03 -9.19 10.65
CA THR A 1 7.21 -8.40 11.06
C THR A 1 7.19 -7.08 10.33
N GLY A 2 7.28 -5.95 11.02
CA GLY A 2 7.20 -4.61 10.42
C GLY A 2 8.39 -4.21 9.52
N GLY A 3 9.45 -5.03 9.49
CA GLY A 3 10.58 -4.93 8.55
C GLY A 3 11.25 -3.56 8.48
N GLU A 4 12.06 -3.37 7.43
CA GLU A 4 12.65 -2.08 7.04
C GLU A 4 11.59 -0.96 6.88
N SER A 5 10.35 -1.31 6.52
CA SER A 5 9.27 -0.34 6.37
C SER A 5 8.98 0.43 7.66
N ALA A 6 9.02 -0.24 8.82
CA ALA A 6 8.76 0.39 10.11
C ALA A 6 9.86 1.40 10.46
N ILE A 7 11.12 1.00 10.26
CA ILE A 7 12.31 1.82 10.54
C ILE A 7 12.33 3.07 9.64
N PHE A 8 11.98 2.91 8.37
CA PHE A 8 11.84 4.04 7.45
C PHE A 8 10.91 5.13 7.99
N PHE A 9 9.72 4.77 8.47
CA PHE A 9 8.77 5.76 9.01
C PHE A 9 9.18 6.32 10.37
N GLN A 10 9.91 5.56 11.20
CA GLN A 10 10.53 6.10 12.40
C GLN A 10 11.51 7.22 12.06
N HIS A 11 12.39 7.00 11.09
CA HIS A 11 13.37 8.00 10.66
C HIS A 11 12.68 9.25 10.08
N LEU A 12 11.62 9.10 9.29
CA LEU A 12 10.88 10.25 8.77
C LEU A 12 10.23 11.08 9.89
N ARG A 13 9.70 10.44 10.95
CA ARG A 13 9.17 11.15 12.12
C ARG A 13 10.28 11.84 12.92
N ALA A 14 11.38 11.13 13.17
CA ALA A 14 12.52 11.68 13.91
C ALA A 14 13.15 12.89 13.19
N ALA A 15 13.15 12.88 11.85
CA ALA A 15 13.61 13.98 11.02
C ALA A 15 12.57 15.11 10.83
N GLY A 16 11.35 14.95 11.35
CA GLY A 16 10.29 15.96 11.26
C GLY A 16 9.60 16.06 9.89
N PHE A 17 9.81 15.10 8.99
CA PHE A 17 9.14 15.09 7.67
C PHE A 17 7.67 14.69 7.75
N ILE A 18 7.30 13.86 8.74
CA ILE A 18 5.92 13.49 9.04
C ILE A 18 5.67 13.58 10.54
N ALA A 19 4.42 13.87 10.93
CA ALA A 19 4.03 13.91 12.33
C ALA A 19 3.93 12.51 12.96
N GLY A 20 4.02 12.47 14.29
CA GLY A 20 3.81 11.28 15.11
C GLY A 20 5.00 10.95 16.01
N ASP A 21 4.85 9.89 16.79
CA ASP A 21 5.88 9.43 17.73
C ASP A 21 6.95 8.56 17.00
N PRO A 22 8.23 8.97 16.98
CA PRO A 22 9.30 8.21 16.35
C PRO A 22 9.69 6.94 17.14
N SER A 23 9.21 6.78 18.37
CA SER A 23 9.49 5.59 19.21
C SER A 23 8.60 4.39 18.88
N LEU A 24 7.52 4.58 18.10
CA LEU A 24 6.63 3.49 17.67
C LEU A 24 7.38 2.48 16.81
N THR A 25 7.24 1.19 17.10
CA THR A 25 7.95 0.10 16.41
C THR A 25 7.00 -0.86 15.69
N GLY A 26 7.55 -1.68 14.79
CA GLY A 26 6.80 -2.72 14.10
C GLY A 26 5.62 -2.16 13.29
N VAL A 27 4.46 -2.81 13.36
CA VAL A 27 3.26 -2.38 12.63
C VAL A 27 2.75 -1.02 13.13
N GLN A 28 2.95 -0.70 14.40
CA GLN A 28 2.54 0.59 14.97
C GLN A 28 3.34 1.77 14.41
N ALA A 29 4.54 1.51 13.86
CA ALA A 29 5.32 2.53 13.19
C ALA A 29 4.74 2.93 11.83
N LEU A 30 3.85 2.13 11.24
CA LEU A 30 3.28 2.43 9.92
C LEU A 30 2.23 3.54 10.04
N PRO A 31 2.30 4.61 9.24
CA PRO A 31 1.28 5.65 9.23
C PRO A 31 -0.08 5.10 8.78
N GLN A 32 -1.15 5.66 9.33
CA GLN A 32 -2.50 5.38 8.84
C GLN A 32 -2.76 6.14 7.54
N ASN A 33 -3.36 5.48 6.56
CA ASN A 33 -3.78 6.11 5.31
C ASN A 33 -5.20 6.72 5.45
N PRO A 34 -5.65 7.58 4.51
CA PRO A 34 -6.97 8.21 4.57
C PRO A 34 -8.16 7.23 4.53
N PHE A 35 -7.93 5.99 4.15
CA PHE A 35 -8.94 4.92 4.06
C PHE A 35 -9.01 4.07 5.34
N GLY A 36 -8.30 4.47 6.40
CA GLY A 36 -8.30 3.76 7.67
C GLY A 36 -7.39 2.53 7.73
N GLY A 37 -6.64 2.25 6.67
CA GLY A 37 -5.60 1.21 6.67
C GLY A 37 -4.22 1.76 7.00
N LEU A 38 -3.17 0.98 6.71
CA LEU A 38 -1.78 1.37 6.94
C LEU A 38 -1.08 1.66 5.62
N THR A 39 -0.06 2.53 5.69
CA THR A 39 0.88 2.83 4.62
C THR A 39 2.22 2.15 4.90
N GLY A 40 2.72 1.38 3.94
CA GLY A 40 3.99 0.69 4.00
C GLY A 40 4.89 1.04 2.80
N VAL A 41 6.19 0.81 2.95
CA VAL A 41 7.16 0.84 1.84
C VAL A 41 7.84 -0.51 1.72
N THR A 42 8.06 -0.99 0.50
CA THR A 42 8.75 -2.26 0.28
C THR A 42 9.51 -2.28 -1.05
N THR A 43 10.56 -3.08 -1.13
CA THR A 43 11.31 -3.36 -2.37
C THR A 43 11.06 -4.77 -2.90
N GLN A 44 10.34 -5.62 -2.14
CA GLN A 44 10.08 -7.03 -2.48
C GLN A 44 9.30 -7.18 -3.79
N ALA A 45 9.62 -8.15 -4.66
CA ALA A 45 8.83 -8.40 -5.86
C ALA A 45 7.43 -8.94 -5.50
N ILE A 46 6.41 -8.10 -5.67
CA ILE A 46 4.99 -8.36 -5.37
C ILE A 46 4.10 -7.98 -6.57
N ASN A 47 2.79 -8.20 -6.51
CA ASN A 47 1.84 -7.81 -7.56
C ASN A 47 2.28 -8.20 -8.98
N ASN A 48 2.63 -9.47 -9.19
CA ASN A 48 3.17 -10.02 -10.44
C ASN A 48 4.48 -9.33 -10.88
N GLY A 49 5.49 -9.38 -10.01
CA GLY A 49 6.84 -8.92 -10.35
C GLY A 49 6.98 -7.40 -10.46
N LEU A 50 6.13 -6.63 -9.75
CA LEU A 50 6.35 -5.19 -9.58
C LEU A 50 7.61 -4.97 -8.72
N ASN A 51 8.75 -4.85 -9.39
CA ASN A 51 10.08 -4.67 -8.78
C ASN A 51 10.33 -3.22 -8.36
N GLY A 52 11.42 -2.95 -7.63
CA GLY A 52 11.78 -1.60 -7.19
C GLY A 52 11.01 -1.13 -5.95
N THR A 53 11.24 0.11 -5.54
CA THR A 53 10.62 0.72 -4.35
C THR A 53 9.15 1.04 -4.64
N LYS A 54 8.27 0.58 -3.76
CA LYS A 54 6.85 0.93 -3.81
C LYS A 54 6.31 1.35 -2.47
N LEU A 55 5.36 2.27 -2.55
CA LEU A 55 4.48 2.66 -1.46
C LEU A 55 3.18 1.86 -1.59
N CYS A 56 2.77 1.17 -0.53
CA CYS A 56 1.54 0.40 -0.49
C CYS A 56 0.59 0.92 0.58
N MET A 57 -0.70 0.89 0.30
CA MET A 57 -1.78 1.25 1.23
C MET A 57 -2.79 0.11 1.32
N SER A 58 -3.11 -0.34 2.54
CA SER A 58 -4.15 -1.34 2.79
C SER A 58 -5.53 -0.70 3.05
N ASN A 59 -6.57 -1.54 3.07
CA ASN A 59 -7.95 -1.14 3.38
C ASN A 59 -8.51 -0.02 2.48
N VAL A 60 -8.13 -0.03 1.20
CA VAL A 60 -8.61 0.95 0.21
C VAL A 60 -9.87 0.42 -0.44
N SER A 61 -10.94 1.23 -0.48
CA SER A 61 -12.19 0.82 -1.12
C SER A 61 -12.02 0.64 -2.64
N GLY A 62 -12.83 -0.21 -3.27
CA GLY A 62 -12.77 -0.43 -4.71
C GLY A 62 -12.91 0.85 -5.52
N ALA A 63 -13.88 1.71 -5.18
CA ALA A 63 -14.04 3.01 -5.84
C ALA A 63 -12.80 3.90 -5.72
N ALA A 64 -12.15 3.93 -4.55
CA ALA A 64 -10.91 4.68 -4.36
C ALA A 64 -9.73 4.07 -5.12
N ALA A 65 -9.61 2.73 -5.14
CA ALA A 65 -8.56 2.04 -5.87
C ALA A 65 -8.67 2.32 -7.38
N ILE A 66 -9.87 2.24 -7.95
CA ILE A 66 -10.16 2.59 -9.35
C ILE A 66 -9.76 4.03 -9.62
N ALA A 67 -10.25 4.97 -8.82
CA ALA A 67 -10.01 6.39 -9.04
C ALA A 67 -8.52 6.77 -8.94
N LEU A 68 -7.78 6.16 -8.02
CA LEU A 68 -6.34 6.40 -7.86
C LEU A 68 -5.54 5.80 -9.02
N ASP A 69 -5.85 4.57 -9.42
CA ASP A 69 -5.15 3.90 -10.52
C ASP A 69 -5.37 4.63 -11.84
N THR A 70 -6.62 4.98 -12.16
CA THR A 70 -6.94 5.75 -13.38
C THR A 70 -6.26 7.12 -13.42
N GLN A 71 -6.01 7.75 -12.27
CA GLN A 71 -5.33 9.06 -12.22
C GLN A 71 -3.80 8.95 -12.27
N LEU A 72 -3.23 7.89 -11.71
CA LEU A 72 -1.78 7.76 -11.53
C LEU A 72 -1.11 6.82 -12.54
N ASP A 73 -1.90 6.02 -13.26
CA ASP A 73 -1.40 5.00 -14.18
C ASP A 73 -2.40 4.63 -15.31
N ASP A 74 -2.92 3.40 -15.34
CA ASP A 74 -3.69 2.85 -16.47
C ASP A 74 -5.10 2.36 -16.09
N GLY A 75 -5.46 2.41 -14.80
CA GLY A 75 -6.75 1.95 -14.29
C GLY A 75 -6.87 0.42 -14.19
N ASN A 76 -5.79 -0.32 -14.45
CA ASN A 76 -5.76 -1.77 -14.40
C ASN A 76 -4.84 -2.25 -13.27
N GLY A 77 -5.46 -2.72 -12.18
CA GLY A 77 -4.75 -3.17 -10.99
C GLY A 77 -3.82 -4.37 -11.18
N ALA A 78 -3.78 -5.00 -12.35
CA ALA A 78 -2.85 -6.07 -12.68
C ALA A 78 -1.57 -5.60 -13.39
N THR A 79 -1.59 -4.42 -14.02
CA THR A 79 -0.54 -3.94 -14.94
C THR A 79 0.09 -2.63 -14.49
N GLY A 80 0.93 -2.03 -15.34
CA GLY A 80 1.53 -0.74 -15.03
C GLY A 80 2.42 -0.69 -13.78
N ARG A 81 2.53 0.50 -13.20
CA ARG A 81 3.26 0.86 -11.97
C ARG A 81 2.35 1.00 -10.75
N PHE A 82 1.04 1.14 -10.94
CA PHE A 82 0.04 1.11 -9.88
C PHE A 82 -0.70 -0.22 -9.94
N ARG A 83 -0.61 -1.03 -8.89
CA ARG A 83 -1.21 -2.38 -8.87
C ARG A 83 -1.93 -2.66 -7.57
N GLY A 84 -3.04 -3.37 -7.67
CA GLY A 84 -3.86 -3.80 -6.55
C GLY A 84 -3.75 -5.31 -6.28
N THR A 85 -3.99 -5.67 -5.03
CA THR A 85 -4.31 -7.05 -4.60
C THR A 85 -5.53 -7.00 -3.69
N LEU A 86 -6.28 -8.10 -3.60
CA LEU A 86 -7.45 -8.16 -2.73
C LEU A 86 -7.04 -8.02 -1.26
N GLY A 87 -7.80 -7.19 -0.54
CA GLY A 87 -7.74 -7.03 0.89
C GLY A 87 -9.03 -7.49 1.56
N VAL A 88 -9.06 -7.40 2.89
CA VAL A 88 -10.25 -7.65 3.72
C VAL A 88 -10.63 -6.35 4.43
N GLY A 89 -11.91 -5.99 4.37
CA GLY A 89 -12.42 -4.76 5.01
C GLY A 89 -12.17 -4.74 6.51
N GLY A 90 -11.65 -3.62 7.01
CA GLY A 90 -11.28 -3.45 8.42
C GLY A 90 -9.98 -4.17 8.82
N ALA A 91 -9.27 -4.78 7.86
CA ALA A 91 -8.02 -5.47 8.12
C ALA A 91 -6.87 -4.91 7.28
N ASN A 92 -5.68 -4.84 7.88
CA ASN A 92 -4.45 -4.43 7.20
C ASN A 92 -3.83 -5.63 6.46
N THR A 93 -4.41 -5.93 5.29
CA THR A 93 -3.95 -7.04 4.45
C THR A 93 -2.66 -6.64 3.73
N PRO A 94 -1.53 -7.37 3.89
CA PRO A 94 -0.32 -7.09 3.14
C PRO A 94 -0.53 -7.42 1.64
N PRO A 95 0.21 -6.76 0.73
CA PRO A 95 0.07 -7.04 -0.70
C PRO A 95 0.54 -8.47 -1.02
N ALA A 96 -0.18 -9.13 -1.93
CA ALA A 96 0.14 -10.48 -2.36
C ALA A 96 1.25 -10.51 -3.44
N THR A 97 1.89 -11.66 -3.62
CA THR A 97 2.87 -11.85 -4.70
C THR A 97 2.23 -11.86 -6.08
N ALA A 98 1.04 -12.45 -6.21
CA ALA A 98 0.26 -12.44 -7.46
C ALA A 98 -0.38 -11.07 -7.69
N ALA A 99 -0.54 -10.67 -8.95
CA ALA A 99 -1.37 -9.51 -9.30
C ALA A 99 -2.86 -9.83 -9.16
N LEU A 100 -3.67 -8.78 -9.23
CA LEU A 100 -5.11 -8.92 -9.39
C LEU A 100 -5.43 -9.75 -10.66
N SER A 101 -6.33 -10.71 -10.55
CA SER A 101 -6.68 -11.62 -11.64
C SER A 101 -7.77 -11.09 -12.58
N GLY A 102 -8.42 -9.98 -12.22
CA GLY A 102 -9.48 -9.33 -13.00
C GLY A 102 -9.47 -7.81 -12.80
N ALA A 103 -10.46 -7.13 -13.37
CA ALA A 103 -10.65 -5.70 -13.12
C ALA A 103 -10.96 -5.42 -11.64
N TYR A 104 -10.72 -4.19 -11.21
CA TYR A 104 -11.25 -3.73 -9.93
C TYR A 104 -12.78 -3.85 -9.90
N SER A 105 -13.31 -4.02 -8.70
CA SER A 105 -14.74 -4.01 -8.39
C SER A 105 -14.95 -3.09 -7.20
N GLU A 106 -16.00 -2.26 -7.25
CA GLU A 106 -16.33 -1.32 -6.18
C GLU A 106 -16.72 -2.01 -4.86
N ASP A 107 -17.19 -3.26 -4.94
CA ASP A 107 -17.62 -4.07 -3.79
C ASP A 107 -16.45 -4.63 -2.98
N ASN A 108 -15.23 -4.58 -3.54
CA ASN A 108 -14.04 -5.15 -2.92
C ASN A 108 -13.22 -4.10 -2.16
N ILE A 109 -12.38 -4.62 -1.28
CA ILE A 109 -11.32 -3.86 -0.61
C ILE A 109 -9.99 -4.30 -1.18
N TYR A 110 -9.05 -3.36 -1.30
CA TYR A 110 -7.76 -3.58 -1.93
C TYR A 110 -6.61 -3.13 -1.05
N THR A 111 -5.48 -3.79 -1.27
CA THR A 111 -4.16 -3.24 -0.98
C THR A 111 -3.54 -2.81 -2.28
N ILE A 112 -3.35 -1.50 -2.44
CA ILE A 112 -2.80 -0.87 -3.63
C ILE A 112 -1.33 -0.56 -3.41
N CYS A 113 -0.52 -0.65 -4.45
CA CYS A 113 0.90 -0.31 -4.43
C CYS A 113 1.26 0.52 -5.66
N TYR A 114 1.93 1.64 -5.41
CA TYR A 114 2.50 2.49 -6.45
C TYR A 114 4.02 2.38 -6.44
N ARG A 115 4.59 2.01 -7.59
CA ARG A 115 6.04 2.00 -7.79
C ARG A 115 6.52 3.41 -8.14
N ILE A 116 7.44 3.91 -7.32
CA ILE A 116 8.07 5.21 -7.44
C ILE A 116 9.24 5.13 -8.43
#